data_AF-A0A0Z8CJI2-F1
#
_entry.id   AF-A0A0Z8CJI2-F1
#
_cell.length_a   1.000
_cell.length_b   1.000
_cell.length_c   1.000
_cell.angle_alpha   90.00
_cell.angle_beta   90.00
_cell.angle_gamma   90.00
#
_symmetry.space_group_name_H-M   'P 1'
#
loop_
_entity.id
_entity.type
_entity.pdbx_description
1 polymer ?
#
loop_
_entity_poly.entity_id
_entity_poly.type
_entity_poly.pdbx_seq_one_letter_code
_entity_poly.pdbx_strand_id
1 'polypeptide(L)' 'MIIKNYTNNGEKISYTVECEGLTLDVVHTRASQWKCDVTDVDDFLRQVSNSNVAKADMVDRFVDFQSDLLLNGVSFEFDN' A
#
# COMPACT_ATOMS: atom_id res chain seq x y z
N MET A 1 5.67 -9.17 -6.42
CA MET A 1 5.25 -8.34 -5.29
C MET A 1 4.83 -9.26 -4.16
N ILE A 2 5.36 -9.03 -2.96
CA ILE A 2 5.02 -9.76 -1.74
C ILE A 2 4.63 -8.70 -0.70
N ILE A 3 3.49 -8.88 -0.05
CA ILE A 3 3.06 -8.05 1.08
C ILE A 3 3.38 -8.79 2.36
N LYS A 4 4.03 -8.11 3.30
CA LYS A 4 4.44 -8.65 4.59
C LYS A 4 3.94 -7.75 5.71
N ASN A 5 3.82 -8.33 6.91
CA ASN A 5 3.48 -7.60 8.14
C ASN A 5 2.22 -6.73 8.01
N TYR A 6 1.22 -7.21 7.26
CA TYR A 6 0.00 -6.46 7.01
C TYR A 6 -0.80 -6.30 8.31
N THR A 7 -1.21 -5.07 8.59
CA THR A 7 -1.98 -4.69 9.77
C THR A 7 -3.05 -3.69 9.36
N ASN A 8 -4.26 -3.86 9.90
CA ASN A 8 -5.39 -2.96 9.70
C ASN A 8 -6.15 -2.86 11.03
N ASN A 9 -6.36 -1.64 11.53
CA ASN A 9 -7.13 -1.38 12.74
C ASN A 9 -8.36 -0.46 12.52
N GLY A 10 -8.75 -0.23 11.26
CA GLY A 10 -9.86 0.66 10.88
C GLY A 10 -9.52 2.15 10.81
N GLU A 11 -8.41 2.59 11.41
CA GLU A 11 -7.91 3.98 11.33
C GLU A 11 -6.57 4.08 10.61
N LYS A 12 -5.84 2.97 10.56
CA LYS A 12 -4.52 2.84 9.96
C LYS A 12 -4.38 1.46 9.30
N ILE A 13 -3.79 1.46 8.10
CA ILE A 13 -3.29 0.27 7.44
C ILE A 13 -1.77 0.40 7.34
N SER A 14 -1.04 -0.65 7.68
CA SER A 14 0.41 -0.68 7.47
C SER A 14 0.92 -2.04 7.03
N TYR A 15 1.91 -2.03 6.15
CA TYR A 15 2.51 -3.23 5.58
C TYR A 15 3.87 -2.92 4.97
N THR A 16 4.65 -3.96 4.70
CA THR A 16 5.88 -3.87 3.93
C THR A 16 5.63 -4.45 2.53
N VAL A 17 5.91 -3.68 1.48
CA VAL A 17 5.90 -4.16 0.10
C VAL A 17 7.31 -4.55 -0.34
N GLU A 18 7.46 -5.75 -0.87
CA GLU A 18 8.68 -6.21 -1.53
C GLU A 18 8.42 -6.46 -3.02
N CYS A 19 9.14 -5.78 -3.90
CA CYS A 19 8.98 -5.89 -5.35
C CYS A 19 10.29 -5.63 -6.09
N GLU A 20 10.66 -6.48 -7.05
CA GLU A 20 11.93 -6.38 -7.80
C GLU A 20 13.19 -6.28 -6.91
N GLY A 21 13.18 -6.91 -5.73
CA GLY A 21 14.30 -6.85 -4.78
C GLY A 21 14.39 -5.56 -3.96
N LEU A 22 13.45 -4.63 -4.16
CA LEU A 22 13.28 -3.42 -3.38
C LEU A 22 12.22 -3.63 -2.31
N THR A 23 12.37 -2.94 -1.19
CA THR A 23 11.45 -3.02 -0.04
C THR A 23 11.05 -1.62 0.41
N LEU A 24 9.77 -1.42 0.72
CA LEU A 24 9.24 -0.18 1.29
C LEU A 24 8.20 -0.47 2.36
N ASP A 25 8.29 0.22 3.49
CA ASP A 25 7.23 0.23 4.51
C ASP A 25 6.19 1.29 4.17
N VAL A 26 4.94 0.87 4.01
CA VAL A 26 3.83 1.72 3.60
C VAL A 26 2.84 1.83 4.76
N VAL A 27 2.43 3.06 5.04
CA VAL A 27 1.45 3.40 6.06
C VAL A 27 0.38 4.28 5.45
N HIS A 28 -0.87 3.89 5.65
CA HIS A 28 -2.07 4.67 5.36
C HIS A 28 -2.67 5.09 6.68
N THR A 29 -2.96 6.37 6.86
CA THR A 29 -3.61 6.91 8.06
C THR A 29 -4.84 7.70 7.66
N ARG A 30 -5.98 7.41 8.28
CA ARG A 30 -7.20 8.16 8.07
C ARG A 30 -7.07 9.54 8.72
N ALA A 31 -6.84 10.56 7.91
CA ALA A 31 -6.73 11.95 8.38
C ALA A 31 -8.09 12.61 8.59
N SER A 32 -9.11 12.21 7.82
CA SER A 32 -10.49 12.65 7.98
C SER A 32 -11.49 11.66 7.36
N GLN A 33 -12.79 11.98 7.37
CA GLN A 33 -13.80 11.16 6.73
C GLN A 33 -13.52 10.92 5.23
N TRP A 34 -12.89 11.87 4.55
CA TRP A 34 -12.69 11.89 3.09
C TRP A 34 -11.21 11.95 2.67
N LYS A 35 -10.28 11.88 3.63
CA LYS A 35 -8.85 12.05 3.38
C LYS A 35 -8.06 10.95 4.06
N CYS A 36 -7.22 10.28 3.28
CA CYS A 36 -6.19 9.37 3.74
C CYS A 36 -4.83 9.99 3.43
N ASP A 37 -3.93 9.99 4.42
CA ASP A 37 -2.53 10.31 4.21
C ASP A 37 -1.75 8.99 4.04
N VAL A 38 -0.86 8.92 3.06
CA VAL A 38 -0.10 7.72 2.70
C VAL A 38 1.39 8.02 2.65
N THR A 39 2.24 7.03 2.95
CA THR A 39 3.68 7.11 2.71
C THR A 39 3.95 7.48 1.25
N ASP A 40 4.89 8.39 1.01
CA ASP A 40 5.34 8.71 -0.35
C ASP A 40 5.99 7.47 -1.00
N VAL A 41 5.41 7.02 -2.11
CA VAL A 41 5.84 5.82 -2.85
C VAL A 41 6.52 6.17 -4.18
N ASP A 42 6.63 7.45 -4.55
CA ASP A 42 7.02 7.86 -5.91
C ASP A 42 8.41 7.38 -6.30
N ASP A 43 9.39 7.52 -5.40
CA ASP A 43 10.76 7.06 -5.65
C ASP A 43 10.84 5.53 -5.77
N PHE A 44 10.09 4.80 -4.93
CA PHE A 44 10.00 3.35 -5.00
C PHE A 44 9.40 2.88 -6.32
N LEU A 45 8.27 3.47 -6.73
CA LEU A 45 7.60 3.16 -7.99
C LEU A 45 8.51 3.45 -9.19
N ARG A 46 9.22 4.59 -9.17
CA ARG A 46 10.20 4.94 -10.20
C ARG A 46 11.28 3.86 -10.31
N GLN A 47 11.87 3.44 -9.20
CA GLN A 47 12.90 2.39 -9.19
C GLN A 47 12.37 1.05 -9.69
N VAL A 48 11.18 0.62 -9.24
CA VAL A 48 10.54 -0.61 -9.73
C VAL A 48 10.26 -0.52 -11.24
N SER A 49 9.79 0.63 -11.73
CA SER A 49 9.41 0.84 -13.14
C SER A 49 10.60 0.73 -14.10
N ASN A 50 11.81 1.10 -13.65
CA ASN A 50 13.03 0.94 -14.43
C ASN A 50 13.33 -0.54 -14.75
N SER A 51 12.92 -1.45 -13.87
CA SER A 51 13.07 -2.90 -14.06
C SER A 51 11.83 -3.52 -14.70
N ASN A 52 10.64 -3.13 -14.23
CA ASN A 52 9.37 -3.68 -14.66
C ASN A 52 8.21 -2.69 -14.44
N VAL A 53 7.81 -2.00 -15.50
CA VAL A 53 6.71 -1.02 -15.49
C VAL A 53 5.38 -1.63 -15.02
N ALA A 54 5.06 -2.86 -15.45
CA ALA A 54 3.80 -3.50 -15.07
C ALA A 54 3.74 -3.79 -13.56
N LYS A 55 4.87 -4.16 -12.95
CA LYS A 55 4.92 -4.36 -11.50
C LYS A 55 4.85 -3.05 -10.71
N ALA A 56 5.38 -1.95 -11.24
CA ALA A 56 5.21 -0.63 -10.62
C ALA A 56 3.72 -0.23 -10.60
N ASP A 57 3.02 -0.35 -11.72
CA ASP A 57 1.56 -0.09 -11.81
C ASP A 57 0.76 -1.01 -10.88
N MET A 58 1.15 -2.28 -10.71
CA MET A 58 0.52 -3.17 -9.73
C MET A 58 0.70 -2.70 -8.28
N VAL A 59 1.88 -2.17 -7.91
CA VAL A 59 2.11 -1.63 -6.57
C VAL A 59 1.30 -0.37 -6.35
N ASP A 60 1.31 0.55 -7.31
CA ASP A 60 0.59 1.83 -7.24
C ASP A 60 -0.91 1.60 -6.99
N ARG A 61 -1.54 0.75 -7.81
CA ARG A 61 -2.96 0.38 -7.64
C ARG A 61 -3.25 -0.31 -6.32
N PHE A 62 -2.31 -1.10 -5.80
CA PHE A 62 -2.51 -1.73 -4.50
C PHE A 62 -2.48 -0.70 -3.37
N VAL A 63 -1.57 0.28 -3.43
CA VAL A 63 -1.48 1.40 -2.48
C VAL A 63 -2.79 2.20 -2.51
N ASP A 64 -3.27 2.58 -3.70
CA ASP A 64 -4.56 3.28 -3.84
C ASP A 64 -5.71 2.49 -3.24
N PHE A 65 -5.77 1.19 -3.53
CA PHE A 65 -6.81 0.32 -2.99
C PHE A 65 -6.80 0.30 -1.46
N GLN A 66 -5.63 0.28 -0.80
CA GLN A 66 -5.58 0.33 0.67
C GLN A 66 -6.15 1.64 1.23
N SER A 67 -5.92 2.77 0.56
CA SER A 67 -6.53 4.05 0.94
C SER A 67 -8.05 4.00 0.82
N ASP A 68 -8.58 3.40 -0.26
CA ASP A 68 -10.01 3.23 -0.46
C ASP A 68 -10.65 2.36 0.64
N LEU A 69 -10.02 1.26 1.02
CA LEU A 69 -10.49 0.42 2.11
C LEU A 69 -10.61 1.19 3.42
N LEU A 70 -9.58 1.97 3.74
CA LEU A 70 -9.55 2.74 4.98
C LEU A 70 -10.62 3.85 5.00
N LEU A 71 -10.84 4.52 3.88
CA LEU A 71 -11.88 5.56 3.76
C LEU A 71 -13.29 4.99 3.88
N ASN A 72 -13.54 3.82 3.30
CA ASN A 72 -14.84 3.16 3.32
C ASN A 72 -15.07 2.30 4.57
N GLY A 73 -14.10 2.21 5.48
CA GLY A 73 -14.19 1.37 6.68
C GLY A 73 -14.32 -0.12 6.36
N VAL A 74 -13.75 -0.55 5.24
CA VAL A 74 -13.73 -1.95 4.82
C VAL A 74 -12.45 -2.60 5.31
N SER A 75 -12.58 -3.75 5.94
CA SER A 75 -11.46 -4.59 6.38
C SER A 75 -11.60 -5.97 5.77
N PHE A 76 -10.46 -6.58 5.45
CA PHE A 76 -10.39 -7.99 5.05
C PHE A 76 -9.61 -8.76 6.10
N GLU A 77 -10.04 -9.99 6.32
CA GLU A 77 -9.28 -10.99 7.05
C GLU A 77 -8.71 -11.96 6.02
N PHE A 78 -7.42 -12.25 6.12
CA PHE A 78 -6.80 -13.32 5.34
C PHE A 78 -6.96 -14.61 6.14
N ASP A 79 -7.91 -15.45 5.72
CA ASP A 79 -8.01 -16.82 6.22
C ASP A 79 -6.87 -17.67 5.61
N ASN A 80 -6.21 -18.47 6.47
CA ASN A 80 -5.15 -19.41 6.10
C ASN A 80 -5.70 -20.71 5.51
#